data_AF-A0A4R2SZ09-F1
#
_entry.id   AF-A0A4R2SZ09-F1
#
_cell.length_a   1.000
_cell.length_b   1.000
_cell.length_c   1.000
_cell.angle_alpha   90.00
_cell.angle_beta   90.00
_cell.angle_gamma   90.00
#
_symmetry.space_group_name_H-M   'P 1'
#
loop_
_entity.id
_entity.type
_entity.pdbx_description
1 polymer ?
#
loop_
_entity_poly.entity_id
_entity_poly.type
_entity_poly.pdbx_seq_one_letter_code
_entity_poly.pdbx_strand_id
1 'polypeptide(L)' 'MDAALTDAFYTLLLALDGSASLGGKQQHFIVSDDSGDVIANGDGRLEAAAWEAFHENSS' A
#
# COMPACT_ATOMS: atom_id res chain seq x y z
N MET A 1 -4.01 2.81 17.26
CA MET A 1 -2.92 1.91 16.82
C MET A 1 -1.59 2.55 17.22
N ASP A 2 -0.52 1.76 17.33
CA ASP A 2 0.83 2.30 17.52
C ASP A 2 1.26 3.03 16.23
N ALA A 3 1.78 4.25 16.35
CA ALA A 3 2.13 5.08 15.19
C ALA A 3 3.21 4.42 14.31
N ALA A 4 4.17 3.73 14.93
CA ALA A 4 5.21 3.00 14.21
C ALA A 4 4.63 1.83 13.39
N LEU A 5 3.57 1.20 13.89
CA LEU A 5 2.88 0.12 13.19
C LEU A 5 2.05 0.65 12.01
N THR A 6 1.38 1.80 12.19
CA THR A 6 0.68 2.51 11.11
C THR A 6 1.65 2.90 9.98
N ASP A 7 2.79 3.51 10.32
CA ASP A 7 3.82 3.90 9.34
C ASP A 7 4.38 2.70 8.58
N ALA A 8 4.64 1.59 9.28
CA ALA A 8 5.16 0.37 8.66
C ALA A 8 4.17 -0.23 7.66
N PHE A 9 2.87 -0.33 8.02
CA PHE A 9 1.85 -0.84 7.12
C PHE A 9 1.56 0.09 5.95
N TYR A 10 1.48 1.39 6.21
CA TYR A 10 1.30 2.38 5.15
C TYR A 10 2.45 2.32 4.14
N THR A 11 3.70 2.34 4.62
CA THR A 11 4.89 2.23 3.76
C THR A 11 4.92 0.94 2.95
N LEU A 12 4.51 -0.18 3.55
CA LEU A 12 4.42 -1.47 2.84
C LEU A 12 3.42 -1.40 1.68
N LEU A 13 2.24 -0.82 1.90
CA LEU A 13 1.20 -0.71 0.88
C LEU A 13 1.61 0.23 -0.26
N LEU A 14 2.28 1.35 0.04
CA LEU A 14 2.85 2.22 -0.99
C LEU A 14 3.93 1.51 -1.81
N ALA A 15 4.76 0.69 -1.15
CA ALA A 15 5.78 -0.09 -1.84
C ALA A 15 5.18 -1.11 -2.80
N LEU A 16 4.07 -1.76 -2.41
CA LEU A 16 3.34 -2.70 -3.28
C LEU A 16 2.68 -1.97 -4.46
N ASP A 17 2.21 -0.75 -4.26
CA ASP A 17 1.69 0.11 -5.33
C ASP A 17 2.80 0.72 -6.20
N GLY A 18 4.08 0.48 -5.87
CA GLY A 18 5.21 1.06 -6.57
C GLY A 18 5.47 2.54 -6.25
N SER A 19 4.71 3.16 -5.34
CA SER A 19 4.90 4.52 -4.83
C SER A 19 6.04 4.65 -3.81
N ALA A 20 6.57 3.52 -3.29
CA ALA A 20 7.73 3.51 -2.39
C ALA A 20 8.72 2.36 -2.71
N SER A 21 9.91 2.43 -2.11
CA SER A 21 10.95 1.41 -2.23
C SER A 21 10.80 0.34 -1.14
N LEU A 22 10.80 -0.94 -1.53
CA LEU A 22 10.81 -2.06 -0.58
C LEU A 22 12.22 -2.68 -0.55
N GLY A 23 12.88 -2.65 0.61
CA GLY A 23 14.23 -3.22 0.75
C GLY A 23 15.29 -2.51 -0.11
N GLY A 24 15.09 -1.21 -0.40
CA GLY A 24 16.06 -0.40 -1.15
C GLY A 24 15.95 -0.52 -2.67
N LYS A 25 14.98 -1.27 -3.20
CA LYS A 25 14.67 -1.31 -4.63
C LYS A 25 13.19 -0.97 -4.83
N GLN A 26 12.93 0.04 -5.66
CA GLN A 26 11.58 0.31 -6.14
C GLN A 26 11.26 -0.69 -7.25
N GLN A 27 10.17 -1.43 -7.08
CA GLN A 27 9.66 -2.37 -8.06
C GLN A 27 8.16 -2.19 -8.17
N HIS A 28 7.63 -2.54 -9.34
CA HIS A 28 6.21 -2.51 -9.58
C HIS A 28 5.62 -3.89 -9.30
N PHE A 29 4.63 -3.97 -8.41
CA PHE A 29 3.94 -5.23 -8.11
C PHE A 29 2.53 -5.19 -8.70
N ILE A 30 2.05 -6.38 -9.07
CA ILE A 30 0.65 -6.61 -9.38
C ILE A 30 0.10 -7.48 -8.25
N VAL A 31 -0.95 -6.99 -7.60
CA VAL A 31 -1.66 -7.71 -6.55
C VAL A 31 -2.95 -8.24 -7.15
N SER A 32 -3.15 -9.54 -7.04
CA SER A 32 -4.36 -10.23 -7.48
C SER A 32 -4.98 -11.01 -6.34
N ASP A 33 -6.30 -11.20 -6.38
CA ASP A 33 -6.98 -12.11 -5.47
C ASP A 33 -6.75 -13.59 -5.85
N ASP A 34 -7.40 -14.50 -5.12
CA ASP A 34 -7.33 -15.93 -5.34
C ASP A 34 -7.99 -16.40 -6.65
N SER A 35 -8.88 -15.57 -7.22
CA SER A 35 -9.54 -15.79 -8.50
C SER A 35 -8.71 -15.28 -9.68
N GLY A 36 -7.65 -14.52 -9.41
CA GLY A 36 -6.75 -13.92 -10.40
C GLY A 36 -7.15 -12.52 -10.83
N ASP A 37 -8.18 -11.94 -10.22
CA ASP A 37 -8.61 -10.57 -10.52
C ASP A 37 -7.60 -9.57 -9.92
N VAL A 38 -7.24 -8.57 -10.72
CA VAL A 38 -6.24 -7.56 -10.33
C VAL A 38 -6.88 -6.57 -9.35
N ILE A 39 -6.34 -6.53 -8.14
CA ILE A 39 -6.71 -5.58 -7.09
C ILE A 39 -5.92 -4.28 -7.24
N ALA A 40 -4.62 -4.39 -7.52
CA ALA A 40 -3.73 -3.25 -7.69
C ALA A 40 -2.63 -3.57 -8.71
N ASN A 41 -2.27 -2.58 -9.52
CA ASN A 41 -1.24 -2.69 -10.54
C ASN A 41 -0.44 -1.39 -10.66
N GLY A 42 -0.16 -0.76 -9.50
CA GLY A 42 0.60 0.48 -9.40
C GLY A 42 -0.08 1.71 -10.01
N ASP A 43 -1.41 1.72 -10.00
CA ASP A 43 -2.24 2.83 -10.45
C ASP A 43 -2.63 3.81 -9.33
N GLY A 44 -2.08 3.65 -8.13
CA GLY A 44 -2.36 4.53 -6.99
C GLY A 44 -3.57 4.10 -6.16
N ARG A 45 -4.29 3.03 -6.54
CA ARG A 45 -5.51 2.60 -5.85
C ARG A 45 -5.21 2.02 -4.47
N LEU A 46 -4.07 1.35 -4.32
CA LEU A 46 -3.68 0.77 -3.04
C LEU A 46 -3.18 1.86 -2.09
N GLU A 47 -2.46 2.86 -2.59
CA GLU A 47 -2.08 4.05 -1.81
C GLU A 47 -3.31 4.82 -1.30
N ALA A 48 -4.29 5.08 -2.17
CA ALA A 48 -5.53 5.77 -1.77
C ALA A 48 -6.29 5.02 -0.68
N ALA A 49 -6.49 3.70 -0.85
CA ALA A 49 -7.14 2.86 0.15
C ALA A 49 -6.34 2.81 1.47
N ALA A 50 -5.01 2.82 1.41
CA ALA A 50 -4.16 2.88 2.60
C ALA A 50 -4.30 4.21 3.34
N TRP A 51 -4.37 5.33 2.63
CA TRP A 51 -4.59 6.64 3.22
C TRP A 51 -5.92 6.69 3.98
N GLU A 52 -7.02 6.26 3.35
CA GLU A 52 -8.34 6.17 3.99
C GLU A 52 -8.30 5.29 5.25
N ALA A 53 -7.72 4.09 5.15
CA ALA A 53 -7.69 3.14 6.26
C ALA A 53 -6.87 3.62 7.48
N PHE A 54 -5.76 4.32 7.25
CA PHE A 54 -4.80 4.65 8.30
C PHE A 54 -4.88 6.11 8.79
N HIS A 55 -5.37 7.05 7.96
CA HIS A 55 -5.29 8.48 8.24
C HIS A 55 -6.65 9.18 8.34
N GLU A 56 -7.71 8.67 7.70
CA GLU A 56 -9.03 9.34 7.69
C GLU A 56 -9.68 9.45 9.08
N ASN A 57 -9.45 8.46 9.97
CA ASN A 57 -9.95 8.45 11.35
C ASN A 57 -9.04 9.15 12.37
N SER A 58 -8.01 9.88 11.94
CA SER A 58 -7.13 10.66 12.84
C SER A 58 -7.64 12.08 13.12
N SER A 59 -8.95 12.31 12.95
CA SER A 59 -9.63 13.61 13.13
C SER A 59 -10.16 13.82 14.55
#